data_AF-A0AA39QFU5-F1
#
_entry.id   AF-A0AA39QFU5-F1
#
_cell.length_a   1.000
_cell.length_b   1.000
_cell.length_c   1.000
_cell.angle_alpha   90.00
_cell.angle_beta   90.00
_cell.angle_gamma   90.00
#
_symmetry.space_group_name_H-M   'P 1'
#
loop_
_entity.id
_entity.type
_entity.pdbx_description
1 polymer ?
#
loop_
_entity_poly.entity_id
_entity_poly.type
_entity_poly.pdbx_seq_one_letter_code
_entity_poly.pdbx_strand_id
1 'polypeptide(L)'
;MEDKKDNCDHKVHRKKVFQCRPGACTRCKQVKMKCDFAPGEQTCQRCKSKGYPCLVEAPKPNVYKHGRLLTKIRQKDAIIETLLKQLHNPYLATPYLIDEYLKRVSPSDVNNANVIAWLSRLKSREQIGMGCSTNVGEEDSGPLLHD
;
A
#
# COMPACT_ATOMS: atom_id res chain seq x y z
N MET A 1 4.85 50.79 46.53
CA MET A 1 4.97 51.23 45.13
C MET A 1 5.51 50.05 44.36
N GLU A 2 4.82 49.40 43.44
CA GLU A 2 3.48 49.49 42.89
C GLU A 2 3.32 48.19 42.10
N ASP A 3 2.12 47.65 42.14
CA ASP A 3 1.68 46.45 41.45
C ASP A 3 1.88 46.52 39.92
N LYS A 4 2.21 45.39 39.30
CA LYS A 4 1.89 45.15 37.89
C LYS A 4 1.57 43.69 37.60
N LYS A 5 0.31 43.33 37.87
CA LYS A 5 -0.68 42.86 36.87
C LYS A 5 -0.13 42.76 35.43
N ASP A 6 -0.41 41.77 34.59
CA ASP A 6 -1.50 40.81 34.49
C ASP A 6 -1.06 39.79 33.42
N ASN A 7 -1.61 38.58 33.49
CA ASN A 7 -2.36 37.93 32.40
C ASN A 7 -2.05 36.44 32.25
N CYS A 8 -2.94 35.68 32.87
CA CYS A 8 -3.04 34.24 32.85
C CYS A 8 -3.82 33.83 31.59
N ASP A 9 -3.15 33.39 30.53
CA ASP A 9 -3.86 32.78 29.39
C ASP A 9 -4.06 31.28 29.65
N HIS A 10 -4.91 30.97 30.63
CA HIS A 10 -5.51 29.65 30.79
C HIS A 10 -6.44 29.41 29.60
N LYS A 11 -5.89 28.87 28.50
CA LYS A 11 -6.71 28.23 27.46
C LYS A 11 -7.30 26.93 28.03
N VAL A 12 -8.37 27.10 28.80
CA VAL A 12 -9.30 26.02 29.13
C VAL A 12 -9.91 25.57 27.81
N HIS A 13 -9.37 24.48 27.26
CA HIS A 13 -10.07 23.71 26.24
C HIS A 13 -11.41 23.30 26.81
N ARG A 14 -12.43 24.09 26.49
CA ARG A 14 -13.83 23.86 26.78
C ARG A 14 -14.16 22.48 26.23
N LYS A 15 -14.16 21.46 27.11
CA LYS A 15 -14.67 20.13 26.81
C LYS A 15 -16.15 20.32 26.49
N LYS A 16 -16.45 20.55 25.22
CA LYS A 16 -17.79 20.42 24.69
C LYS A 16 -18.10 18.95 24.91
N VAL A 17 -18.84 18.65 25.99
CA VAL A 17 -19.47 17.35 26.19
C VAL A 17 -20.42 17.24 25.02
N PHE A 18 -19.93 16.73 23.89
CA PHE A 18 -20.79 16.20 22.87
C PHE A 18 -21.49 15.05 23.56
N GLN A 19 -22.68 15.35 24.09
CA GLN A 19 -23.72 14.36 24.34
C GLN A 19 -23.96 13.72 22.97
N CYS A 20 -23.11 12.74 22.62
CA CYS A 20 -23.42 11.79 21.58
C CYS A 20 -24.80 11.29 21.96
N ARG A 21 -25.80 11.59 21.10
CA ARG A 21 -27.16 11.09 21.31
C ARG A 21 -27.02 9.60 21.64
N PRO A 22 -27.65 9.12 22.73
CA PRO A 22 -27.50 7.73 23.12
C PRO A 22 -27.78 6.86 21.89
N GLY A 23 -26.78 6.10 21.48
CA GLY A 23 -26.94 5.18 20.36
C GLY A 23 -28.05 4.18 20.67
N ALA A 24 -28.72 3.67 19.65
CA ALA A 24 -29.63 2.54 19.86
C ALA A 24 -28.89 1.38 20.56
N CYS A 25 -29.54 0.72 21.51
CA CYS A 25 -28.95 -0.43 22.19
C CYS A 25 -28.62 -1.56 21.19
N THR A 26 -27.68 -2.43 21.53
CA THR A 26 -27.22 -3.52 20.65
C THR A 26 -28.37 -4.37 20.13
N ARG A 27 -29.39 -4.64 20.95
CA ARG A 27 -30.55 -5.44 20.54
C ARG A 27 -31.42 -4.71 19.52
N CYS A 28 -31.83 -3.46 19.78
CA CYS A 28 -32.64 -2.69 18.85
C CYS A 28 -31.88 -2.40 17.55
N LYS A 29 -30.55 -2.28 17.61
CA LYS A 29 -29.67 -2.19 16.45
C LYS A 29 -29.66 -3.48 15.63
N GLN A 30 -29.58 -4.65 16.27
CA GLN A 30 -29.62 -5.97 15.61
C GLN A 30 -30.94 -6.19 14.86
N VAL A 31 -32.07 -5.89 15.50
CA VAL A 31 -33.40 -6.05 14.89
C VAL A 31 -33.87 -4.83 14.09
N LYS A 32 -33.02 -3.81 13.95
CA LYS A 32 -33.25 -2.57 13.18
C LYS A 32 -34.57 -1.86 13.49
N MET A 33 -34.94 -1.77 14.77
CA MET A 33 -36.15 -1.07 15.19
C MET A 33 -35.85 0.14 16.08
N LYS A 34 -36.88 0.96 16.32
CA LYS A 34 -36.78 2.16 17.15
C LYS A 34 -36.33 1.82 18.58
N CYS A 35 -35.38 2.60 19.09
CA CYS A 35 -34.82 2.46 20.42
C CYS A 35 -34.99 3.78 21.18
N ASP A 36 -36.01 3.86 22.03
CA ASP A 36 -36.33 5.06 22.80
C ASP A 36 -35.91 4.88 24.27
N PHE A 37 -35.21 5.87 24.81
CA PHE A 37 -34.82 5.95 26.22
C PHE A 37 -35.62 7.06 26.91
N ALA A 38 -36.21 6.76 28.07
CA ALA A 38 -36.82 7.79 28.90
C ALA A 38 -35.74 8.66 29.57
N PRO A 39 -36.00 9.95 29.83
CA PRO A 39 -35.03 10.83 30.47
C PRO A 39 -34.65 10.27 31.85
N GLY A 40 -33.34 10.09 32.08
CA GLY A 40 -32.81 9.55 33.34
C GLY A 40 -32.73 8.01 33.40
N GLU A 41 -33.31 7.29 32.44
CA GLU A 41 -33.23 5.82 32.40
C GLU A 41 -32.08 5.30 31.53
N GLN A 42 -31.38 4.27 32.00
CA GLN A 42 -30.28 3.61 31.27
C GLN A 42 -30.77 2.46 30.35
N THR A 43 -32.06 2.13 30.40
CA THR A 43 -32.67 1.04 29.65
C THR A 43 -33.71 1.57 28.68
N CYS A 44 -33.70 1.11 27.43
CA CYS A 44 -34.72 1.50 26.47
C CYS A 44 -36.08 0.88 26.82
N GLN A 45 -37.17 1.52 26.39
CA GLN A 45 -38.56 1.11 26.68
C GLN A 45 -38.81 -0.38 26.40
N ARG A 46 -38.31 -0.88 25.26
CA ARG A 46 -38.48 -2.29 24.86
C ARG A 46 -37.71 -3.27 25.75
N CYS A 47 -36.46 -2.95 26.09
CA CYS A 47 -35.67 -3.81 26.96
C CYS A 47 -36.23 -3.80 28.38
N LYS A 48 -36.77 -2.66 28.83
CA LYS A 48 -37.46 -2.52 30.13
C LYS A 48 -38.68 -3.44 30.22
N SER A 49 -39.58 -3.42 29.22
CA SER A 49 -40.77 -4.28 29.23
C SER A 49 -40.45 -5.78 29.18
N LYS A 50 -39.37 -6.17 28.50
CA LYS A 50 -39.00 -7.58 28.32
C LYS A 50 -37.98 -8.09 29.35
N GLY A 51 -37.44 -7.22 30.20
CA GLY A 51 -36.37 -7.57 31.14
C GLY A 51 -35.06 -8.00 30.47
N TYR A 52 -34.79 -7.56 29.24
CA TYR A 52 -33.52 -7.87 28.57
C TYR A 52 -32.41 -6.90 28.96
N PRO A 53 -31.13 -7.33 28.97
CA PRO A 53 -30.00 -6.43 29.17
C PRO A 53 -29.96 -5.37 28.04
N CYS A 54 -29.91 -4.10 28.43
CA CYS A 54 -29.87 -2.96 27.52
C CYS A 54 -28.47 -2.35 27.51
N LEU A 55 -27.64 -2.73 26.53
CA LEU A 55 -26.28 -2.23 26.38
C LEU A 55 -26.20 -1.26 25.20
N VAL A 56 -25.66 -0.06 25.43
CA VAL A 56 -25.32 0.92 24.38
C VAL A 56 -23.81 0.88 24.19
N GLU A 57 -23.38 0.28 23.09
CA GLU A 57 -21.97 0.26 22.73
C GLU A 57 -21.50 1.65 22.29
N ALA A 58 -20.35 2.07 22.79
CA ALA A 58 -19.68 3.27 22.28
C ALA A 58 -19.37 3.09 20.78
N PRO A 59 -19.48 4.15 19.96
CA PRO A 59 -19.05 4.09 18.58
C PRO A 59 -17.62 3.55 18.50
N LYS A 60 -17.42 2.52 17.65
CA LYS A 60 -16.09 1.97 17.44
C LYS A 60 -15.17 3.10 16.95
N PRO A 61 -14.09 3.45 17.67
CA PRO A 61 -13.17 4.46 17.19
C PRO A 61 -12.61 3.97 15.86
N ASN A 62 -12.67 4.82 14.84
CA ASN A 62 -12.00 4.54 13.58
C ASN A 62 -10.50 4.69 13.81
N VAL A 63 -9.88 3.64 14.35
CA VAL A 63 -8.44 3.59 14.58
C VAL A 63 -7.76 3.45 13.22
N TYR A 64 -7.51 4.60 12.60
CA TYR A 64 -6.62 4.98 11.49
C TYR A 64 -5.80 3.86 10.79
N LYS A 65 -6.42 2.76 10.39
CA LYS A 65 -5.78 1.69 9.59
C LYS A 65 -5.30 2.26 8.26
N HIS A 66 -6.11 3.13 7.66
CA HIS A 66 -5.81 3.80 6.40
C HIS A 66 -4.56 4.69 6.50
N GLY A 67 -4.48 5.56 7.51
CA GLY A 67 -3.32 6.45 7.72
C GLY A 67 -2.03 5.67 7.92
N ARG A 68 -2.02 4.68 8.83
CA ARG A 68 -0.83 3.85 9.08
C ARG A 68 -0.41 3.04 7.85
N LEU A 69 -1.37 2.54 7.06
CA LEU A 69 -1.08 1.78 5.85
C LEU A 69 -0.48 2.68 4.75
N LEU A 70 -1.03 3.89 4.56
CA LEU A 70 -0.48 4.86 3.62
C LEU A 70 0.95 5.28 3.98
N THR A 71 1.24 5.50 5.26
CA THR A 71 2.62 5.78 5.70
C THR A 71 3.55 4.63 5.34
N LYS A 72 3.12 3.37 5.55
CA LYS A 72 3.90 2.19 5.16
C LYS A 72 4.11 2.10 3.64
N ILE A 73 3.09 2.39 2.85
CA ILE A 73 3.18 2.39 1.38
C ILE A 73 4.23 3.41 0.94
N ARG A 74 4.11 4.66 1.38
CA ARG A 74 5.08 5.73 1.06
C ARG A 74 6.49 5.39 1.50
N GLN A 75 6.65 4.77 2.67
CA GLN A 75 7.95 4.31 3.14
C GLN A 75 8.54 3.25 2.20
N LYS A 76 7.74 2.29 1.76
CA LYS A 76 8.19 1.25 0.83
C LYS A 76 8.48 1.81 -0.57
N ASP A 77 7.70 2.76 -1.06
CA ASP A 77 7.94 3.43 -2.34
C ASP A 77 9.31 4.15 -2.34
N ALA A 78 9.63 4.88 -1.26
CA ALA A 78 10.94 5.54 -1.12
C ALA A 78 12.12 4.54 -1.10
N ILE A 79 11.93 3.36 -0.48
CA ILE A 79 12.93 2.29 -0.49
C ILE A 79 13.08 1.73 -1.91
N ILE A 80 11.98 1.46 -2.61
CA ILE A 80 12.00 0.96 -3.99
C ILE A 80 12.74 1.95 -4.90
N GLU A 81 12.43 3.24 -4.82
CA GLU A 81 13.12 4.27 -5.61
C GLU A 81 14.62 4.30 -5.36
N THR A 82 15.03 4.13 -4.10
CA THR A 82 16.45 4.09 -3.71
C THR A 82 17.14 2.86 -4.30
N LEU A 83 16.51 1.68 -4.18
CA LEU A 83 17.04 0.43 -4.72
C LEU A 83 17.13 0.45 -6.25
N LEU A 84 16.12 1.00 -6.92
CA LEU A 84 16.14 1.14 -8.38
C LEU A 84 17.27 2.07 -8.84
N LYS A 85 17.51 3.20 -8.14
CA LYS A 85 18.64 4.09 -8.44
C LYS A 85 19.99 3.41 -8.26
N GLN A 86 20.13 2.50 -7.29
CA GLN A 86 21.34 1.69 -7.12
C GLN A 86 21.54 0.70 -8.27
N LEU A 87 20.47 0.08 -8.76
CA LEU A 87 20.52 -0.88 -9.86
C LEU A 87 20.81 -0.21 -11.21
N HIS A 88 20.22 0.97 -11.47
CA HIS A 88 20.42 1.72 -12.71
C HIS A 88 21.77 2.47 -12.77
N ASN A 89 22.71 2.18 -11.88
CA ASN A 89 24.08 2.64 -12.02
C ASN A 89 24.78 1.82 -13.13
N PRO A 90 25.23 2.43 -14.24
CA PRO A 90 25.89 1.73 -15.34
C PRO A 90 27.20 1.04 -14.93
N TYR A 91 27.75 1.36 -13.75
CA TYR A 91 28.92 0.70 -13.19
C TYR A 91 28.58 -0.46 -12.23
N LEU A 92 27.30 -0.70 -11.93
CA LEU A 92 26.84 -1.83 -11.09
C LEU A 92 25.93 -2.81 -11.82
N ALA A 93 25.17 -2.39 -12.84
CA ALA A 93 24.49 -3.31 -13.76
C ALA A 93 25.49 -3.92 -14.75
N THR A 94 26.52 -4.57 -14.22
CA THR A 94 27.43 -5.36 -15.05
C THR A 94 26.60 -6.47 -15.71
N PRO A 95 26.77 -6.75 -17.01
CA PRO A 95 26.15 -7.90 -17.69
C PRO A 95 26.28 -9.21 -16.89
N TYR A 96 27.29 -9.29 -16.04
CA TYR A 96 27.51 -10.32 -15.03
C TYR A 96 26.34 -10.55 -14.05
N LEU A 97 25.72 -9.50 -13.49
CA LEU A 97 24.60 -9.66 -12.54
C LEU A 97 23.35 -10.23 -13.20
N ILE A 98 23.10 -9.83 -14.46
CA ILE A 98 22.01 -10.37 -15.27
C ILE A 98 22.26 -11.87 -15.52
N ASP A 99 23.49 -12.23 -15.89
CA ASP A 99 23.86 -13.64 -16.11
C ASP A 99 23.84 -14.49 -14.84
N GLU A 100 24.24 -13.92 -13.71
CA GLU A 100 24.18 -14.59 -12.41
C GLU A 100 22.73 -14.87 -11.98
N TYR A 101 21.82 -13.91 -12.21
CA TYR A 101 20.40 -14.10 -11.96
C TYR A 101 19.80 -15.18 -12.88
N LEU A 102 20.09 -15.13 -14.18
CA LEU A 102 19.65 -16.15 -15.15
C LEU A 102 20.16 -17.56 -14.78
N LYS A 103 21.35 -17.68 -14.18
CA LYS A 103 21.91 -18.96 -13.70
C LYS A 103 21.26 -19.46 -12.41
N ARG A 104 20.75 -18.57 -11.55
CA ARG A 104 20.11 -18.93 -10.27
C ARG A 104 18.63 -19.30 -10.41
N VAL A 105 17.95 -18.73 -11.40
CA VAL A 105 16.52 -19.00 -11.63
C VAL A 105 16.35 -20.23 -12.51
N SER A 106 15.51 -21.18 -12.10
CA SER A 106 15.14 -22.31 -12.95
C SER A 106 14.30 -21.82 -14.14
N PRO A 107 14.60 -22.23 -15.39
CA PRO A 107 13.81 -21.88 -16.58
C PRO A 107 12.33 -22.31 -16.50
N SER A 108 11.97 -23.18 -15.55
CA SER A 108 10.61 -23.68 -15.32
C SER A 108 9.79 -22.87 -14.31
N ASP A 109 10.33 -21.81 -13.71
CA ASP A 109 9.60 -20.99 -12.73
C ASP A 109 8.60 -20.05 -13.42
N VAL A 110 7.34 -20.48 -13.46
CA VAL A 110 6.21 -19.73 -14.04
C VAL A 110 6.02 -18.34 -13.44
N ASN A 111 6.45 -18.10 -12.20
CA ASN A 111 6.31 -16.79 -11.56
C ASN A 111 7.27 -15.74 -12.17
N ASN A 112 8.35 -16.21 -12.79
CA ASN A 112 9.43 -15.36 -13.28
C ASN A 112 9.50 -15.29 -14.83
N ALA A 113 8.63 -16.01 -15.55
CA ALA A 113 8.68 -16.13 -17.01
C ALA A 113 8.74 -14.78 -17.76
N ASN A 114 7.92 -13.81 -17.34
CA ASN A 114 7.89 -12.48 -17.97
C ASN A 114 9.18 -11.67 -17.71
N VAL A 115 9.76 -11.82 -16.51
CA VAL A 115 11.01 -11.14 -16.12
C VAL A 115 12.18 -11.71 -16.90
N ILE A 116 12.26 -13.03 -17.04
CA ILE A 116 13.30 -13.71 -17.83
C ILE A 116 13.23 -13.29 -19.30
N ALA A 117 12.03 -13.28 -19.90
CA ALA A 117 11.84 -12.84 -21.28
C ALA A 117 12.27 -11.38 -21.51
N TRP A 118 12.01 -10.49 -20.55
CA TRP A 118 12.46 -9.10 -20.61
C TRP A 118 13.98 -8.94 -20.49
N LEU A 119 14.62 -9.67 -19.57
CA LEU A 119 16.08 -9.66 -19.39
C LEU A 119 16.81 -10.18 -20.64
N SER A 120 16.31 -11.24 -21.29
CA SER A 120 16.89 -11.77 -22.54
C SER A 120 16.83 -10.75 -23.69
N ARG A 121 15.73 -9.99 -23.80
CA ARG A 121 15.60 -8.91 -24.79
C ARG A 121 16.59 -7.78 -24.51
N LEU A 122 16.78 -7.43 -23.23
CA LEU A 122 17.72 -6.38 -22.81
C LEU A 122 19.17 -6.76 -23.16
N LYS A 123 19.59 -7.99 -22.84
CA LYS A 123 20.93 -8.51 -23.17
C LYS A 123 21.21 -8.52 -24.67
N SER A 124 20.18 -8.86 -25.47
CA SER A 124 20.29 -8.85 -26.93
C SER A 124 20.46 -7.43 -27.50
N ARG A 125 19.86 -6.42 -26.86
CA ARG A 125 19.97 -5.02 -27.26
C ARG A 125 21.35 -4.42 -26.98
N GLU A 126 22.00 -4.86 -25.90
CA GLU A 126 23.35 -4.42 -25.53
C GLU A 126 24.43 -4.96 -26.50
N GLN A 127 24.25 -6.18 -27.01
CA GLN A 127 25.15 -6.75 -28.03
C GLN A 127 25.08 -6.04 -29.39
N ILE A 128 23.93 -5.49 -29.76
CA ILE A 128 23.78 -4.71 -31.02
C ILE A 128 24.55 -3.38 -30.94
N GLY A 129 24.78 -2.84 -29.75
CA GLY A 129 25.55 -1.60 -29.54
C GLY A 129 27.09 -1.77 -29.62
N MET A 130 27.60 -3.00 -29.57
CA MET A 130 29.04 -3.32 -29.56
C MET A 130 29.48 -4.15 -30.78
N GLY A 131 28.76 -4.01 -31.90
CA GLY A 131 28.98 -4.79 -33.12
C GLY A 131 28.70 -4.00 -34.39
N CYS A 132 29.27 -2.80 -34.53
CA CYS A 132 29.45 -2.18 -35.83
C CYS A 132 30.81 -2.60 -36.40
N SER A 133 30.79 -3.66 -37.21
CA SER A 133 31.71 -3.81 -38.35
C SER A 133 31.03 -4.73 -39.36
N THR A 134 30.31 -4.09 -40.27
CA THR A 134 29.97 -4.66 -41.57
C THR A 134 31.25 -4.90 -42.35
N ASN A 135 31.48 -6.16 -42.75
CA ASN A 135 32.24 -6.45 -43.96
C ASN A 135 31.26 -7.08 -44.94
N VAL A 136 30.95 -6.31 -45.99
CA VAL A 136 30.27 -6.74 -47.20
C VAL A 136 31.21 -7.64 -47.99
N GLY A 137 30.68 -8.73 -48.54
CA GLY A 137 31.30 -9.58 -49.55
C GLY A 137 30.19 -10.16 -50.42
N GLU A 138 29.87 -9.44 -51.48
CA GLU A 138 28.90 -9.76 -52.53
C GLU A 138 29.62 -10.52 -53.67
N GLU A 139 28.85 -11.29 -54.45
CA GLU A 139 29.18 -11.89 -55.76
C GLU A 139 30.02 -13.19 -55.72
N ASP A 140 29.76 -14.29 -56.44
CA ASP A 140 28.85 -14.61 -57.55
C ASP A 140 29.00 -16.13 -57.89
N SER A 141 28.07 -16.67 -58.70
CA SER A 141 28.16 -17.85 -59.56
C SER A 141 27.90 -19.28 -59.00
N GLY A 142 26.77 -19.87 -59.44
CA GLY A 142 26.72 -21.31 -59.81
C GLY A 142 25.44 -22.10 -59.47
N PRO A 143 24.67 -22.67 -60.43
CA PRO A 143 23.36 -23.29 -60.20
C PRO A 143 23.38 -24.80 -59.86
N LEU A 144 22.28 -25.23 -59.24
CA LEU A 144 21.78 -26.61 -59.06
C LEU A 144 21.92 -27.54 -60.28
N LEU A 145 22.38 -28.79 -60.09
CA LEU A 145 21.69 -30.07 -60.40
C LEU A 145 22.64 -31.32 -60.34
N HIS A 146 22.18 -32.34 -59.57
CA HIS A 146 22.21 -33.83 -59.75
C HIS A 146 23.51 -34.57 -60.13
N ASP A 147 23.76 -35.84 -59.74
CA ASP A 147 22.91 -37.04 -59.53
C ASP A 147 22.81 -37.58 -58.10
#